data_AF-A0A4R0Q4Z8-F1
#
_entry.id   AF-A0A4R0Q4Z8-F1
#
_cell.length_a   1.000
_cell.length_b   1.000
_cell.length_c   1.000
_cell.angle_alpha   90.00
_cell.angle_beta   90.00
_cell.angle_gamma   90.00
#
_symmetry.space_group_name_H-M   'P 1'
#
loop_
_entity.id
_entity.type
_entity.pdbx_description
1 polymer ?
#
loop_
_entity_poly.entity_id
_entity_poly.type
_entity_poly.pdbx_seq_one_letter_code
_entity_poly.pdbx_strand_id
1 'polypeptide(L)' 'MRTNFFQAIQRLHGVGSWIINISFSVENELLVSVLLKNSRSESIGSILPPMLYSGTAKEIDEGFFESLSAPAPY' A
#
# COMPACT_ATOMS: atom_id res chain seq x y z
N MET A 1 -8.90 11.07 12.35
CA MET A 1 -8.45 10.13 13.41
C MET A 1 -6.97 9.85 13.18
N ARG A 2 -6.15 9.61 14.22
CA ARG A 2 -4.73 9.27 14.00
C ARG A 2 -4.62 7.81 13.58
N THR A 3 -4.46 7.55 12.30
CA THR A 3 -4.14 6.21 11.80
C THR A 3 -2.68 5.93 12.10
N ASN A 4 -2.39 4.97 12.99
CA ASN A 4 -1.02 4.59 13.31
C ASN A 4 -0.45 3.79 12.12
N PHE A 5 0.13 4.49 11.15
CA PHE A 5 0.61 3.96 9.88
C PHE A 5 1.33 2.61 10.02
N PHE A 6 2.39 2.54 10.84
CA PHE A 6 3.16 1.29 11.00
C PHE A 6 2.39 0.17 11.69
N GLN A 7 1.44 0.48 12.57
CA GLN A 7 0.58 -0.56 13.17
C GLN A 7 -0.38 -1.15 12.13
N ALA A 8 -0.88 -0.32 11.21
CA ALA A 8 -1.71 -0.78 10.10
C ALA A 8 -0.90 -1.64 9.13
N ILE A 9 0.32 -1.23 8.77
CA ILE A 9 1.23 -2.04 7.93
C ILE A 9 1.60 -3.37 8.60
N GLN A 10 1.85 -3.39 9.92
CA GLN A 10 2.17 -4.62 10.66
C GLN A 10 1.04 -5.67 10.60
N ARG A 11 -0.24 -5.24 10.55
CA ARG A 11 -1.40 -6.15 10.44
C ARG A 11 -1.50 -6.83 9.08
N LEU A 12 -0.81 -6.34 8.06
CA LEU A 12 -0.86 -6.89 6.71
C LEU A 12 0.00 -8.16 6.55
N HIS A 13 0.64 -8.64 7.63
CA HIS A 13 1.27 -9.97 7.75
C HIS A 13 1.88 -10.51 6.45
N GLY A 14 2.83 -9.77 5.87
CA GLY A 14 3.57 -10.17 4.67
C GLY A 14 5.06 -10.36 4.98
N VAL A 15 5.63 -11.49 4.60
CA VAL A 15 7.09 -11.69 4.59
C VAL A 15 7.65 -10.98 3.35
N GLY A 16 8.46 -9.95 3.55
CA GLY A 16 9.08 -9.19 2.45
C GLY A 16 9.38 -7.74 2.80
N SER A 17 9.92 -7.00 1.84
CA SER A 17 10.17 -5.56 1.94
C SER A 17 9.10 -4.78 1.18
N TRP A 18 8.55 -3.73 1.77
CA TRP A 18 7.62 -2.83 1.11
C TRP A 18 8.40 -1.66 0.51
N ILE A 19 8.13 -1.34 -0.75
CA ILE A 19 8.61 -0.13 -1.41
C ILE A 19 7.41 0.78 -1.60
N ILE A 20 7.44 1.94 -0.95
CA ILE A 20 6.40 2.97 -1.05
C ILE A 20 7.04 4.20 -1.69
N ASN A 21 6.52 4.63 -2.84
CA ASN A 21 6.92 5.89 -3.45
C ASN A 21 5.78 6.89 -3.32
N ILE A 22 6.12 8.12 -2.92
CA ILE A 22 5.19 9.23 -2.80
C ILE A 22 5.74 10.36 -3.68
N SER A 23 4.99 10.74 -4.69
CA SER A 23 5.29 11.91 -5.52
C SER A 23 4.22 12.98 -5.33
N PHE A 24 4.67 14.23 -5.21
CA PHE A 24 3.81 15.40 -5.11
C PHE A 24 3.58 15.95 -6.51
N SER A 25 2.31 16.07 -6.91
CA SER A 25 1.94 16.65 -8.19
C SER A 25 1.70 18.16 -8.05
N VAL A 26 1.58 18.84 -9.19
CA VAL A 26 0.94 20.15 -9.24
C VAL A 26 -0.52 20.00 -8.78
N GLU A 27 -1.08 21.04 -8.15
CA GLU A 27 -2.44 21.04 -7.58
C GLU A 27 -2.63 20.33 -6.23
N ASN A 28 -1.55 20.11 -5.47
CA ASN A 28 -1.63 19.59 -4.10
C ASN A 28 -2.15 18.14 -4.02
N GLU A 29 -2.06 17.42 -5.14
CA GLU A 29 -2.33 16.00 -5.26
C GLU A 29 -1.09 15.16 -4.96
N LEU A 30 -1.34 13.96 -4.45
CA LEU A 30 -0.34 12.94 -4.18
C LEU A 30 -0.55 11.79 -5.16
N LEU A 31 0.54 11.24 -5.66
CA LEU A 31 0.58 9.95 -6.34
C LEU A 31 1.42 8.99 -5.49
N VAL A 32 0.80 7.91 -5.02
CA VAL A 32 1.40 6.94 -4.11
C VAL A 32 1.40 5.57 -4.77
N SER A 33 2.58 4.96 -4.92
CA SER A 33 2.71 3.58 -5.38
C SER A 33 3.26 2.67 -4.28
N VAL A 34 2.72 1.46 -4.19
CA VAL A 34 3.15 0.44 -3.23
C VAL A 34 3.45 -0.88 -3.93
N LEU A 35 4.64 -1.41 -3.64
CA LEU A 35 5.11 -2.69 -4.14
C LEU A 35 5.61 -3.55 -2.97
N LEU A 36 5.12 -4.79 -2.90
CA LEU A 36 5.67 -5.81 -2.01
C LEU A 36 6.78 -6.59 -2.72
N LYS A 37 8.01 -6.47 -2.24
CA LYS A 37 9.16 -7.25 -2.68
C LYS A 37 9.34 -8.46 -1.76
N ASN A 38 8.91 -9.63 -2.20
CA ASN A 38 9.24 -10.88 -1.50
C ASN A 38 10.70 -11.28 -1.81
N SER A 39 11.46 -11.68 -0.79
CA SER A 39 12.85 -12.14 -0.93
C SER A 39 12.97 -13.65 -1.17
N ARG A 40 11.88 -14.42 -1.03
CA ARG A 40 11.87 -15.87 -1.34
C ARG A 40 11.29 -16.11 -2.72
N SER A 41 12.09 -16.70 -3.58
CA SER A 41 11.80 -16.99 -4.99
C SER A 41 10.75 -18.09 -5.23
N GLU A 42 10.03 -18.59 -4.22
CA GLU A 42 9.21 -19.81 -4.39
C GLU A 42 7.78 -19.76 -3.81
N SER A 43 7.34 -18.67 -3.16
CA SER A 43 5.94 -18.59 -2.71
C SER A 43 5.11 -17.73 -3.66
N ILE A 44 4.58 -18.36 -4.71
CA ILE A 44 3.69 -17.80 -5.75
C ILE A 44 2.31 -17.34 -5.18
N GLY A 45 2.07 -17.46 -3.86
CA GLY A 45 0.73 -17.34 -3.28
C GLY A 45 0.34 -16.01 -2.62
N SER A 46 1.21 -15.01 -2.50
CA SER A 46 0.83 -13.74 -1.83
C SER A 46 1.57 -12.54 -2.40
N ILE A 47 1.44 -12.35 -3.71
CA ILE A 47 1.89 -11.12 -4.36
C ILE A 47 0.74 -10.14 -4.18
N LEU A 48 0.79 -9.26 -3.17
CA LEU A 48 -0.06 -8.08 -3.19
C LEU A 48 0.15 -7.41 -4.56
N PRO A 49 -0.91 -7.19 -5.35
CA PRO A 49 -0.76 -6.53 -6.64
C PRO A 49 -0.14 -5.15 -6.40
N PRO A 50 0.69 -4.62 -7.32
CA PRO A 50 1.15 -3.25 -7.23
C PRO A 50 -0.05 -2.32 -7.11
N MET A 51 -0.03 -1.44 -6.11
CA MET A 51 -1.14 -0.52 -5.85
C MET A 51 -0.71 0.90 -6.23
N LEU A 52 -1.63 1.65 -6.82
CA LEU A 52 -1.44 3.04 -7.21
C LEU A 52 -2.64 3.86 -6.72
N TYR A 53 -2.36 4.93 -5.97
CA TYR A 53 -3.34 5.87 -5.46
C TYR A 53 -3.01 7.26 -5.97
N SER A 54 -4.02 8.00 -6.41
CA SER A 54 -3.91 9.40 -6.80
C SER A 54 -5.01 10.21 -6.15
N GLY A 55 -4.68 11.36 -5.57
CA GLY A 55 -5.67 12.28 -5.02
C GLY A 55 -5.11 13.11 -3.87
N THR A 56 -6.00 13.74 -3.12
CA THR A 56 -5.63 14.49 -1.91
C THR A 56 -5.13 13.56 -0.81
N ALA A 57 -4.36 14.09 0.14
CA ALA A 57 -3.90 13.33 1.30
C ALA A 57 -5.05 12.64 2.06
N LYS A 58 -6.22 13.29 2.14
CA LYS A 58 -7.40 12.74 2.79
C LYS A 58 -7.94 11.51 2.03
N GLU A 59 -8.09 11.60 0.72
CA GLU A 59 -8.59 10.50 -0.11
C GLU A 59 -7.64 9.31 -0.08
N ILE A 60 -6.32 9.57 -0.07
CA ILE A 60 -5.33 8.51 0.08
C ILE A 60 -5.41 7.88 1.47
N ASP A 61 -5.50 8.66 2.55
CA ASP A 61 -5.61 8.11 3.91
C ASP A 61 -6.84 7.20 4.07
N GLU A 62 -7.97 7.58 3.47
CA GLU A 62 -9.22 6.82 3.49
C GLU A 62 -9.12 5.55 2.61
N GLY A 63 -8.65 5.66 1.37
CA GLY A 63 -8.63 4.55 0.41
C GLY A 63 -7.46 3.55 0.57
N PHE A 64 -6.32 4.00 1.10
CA PHE A 64 -5.08 3.21 1.18
C PHE A 64 -5.21 2.00 2.11
N PHE A 65 -5.83 2.15 3.28
CA PHE A 65 -5.93 1.05 4.24
C PHE A 65 -7.09 0.10 3.94
N GLU A 66 -8.18 0.62 3.37
CA GLU A 66 -9.31 -0.20 2.93
C GLU A 66 -8.87 -1.22 1.88
N SER A 67 -8.18 -0.74 0.84
CA SER A 67 -7.63 -1.56 -0.24
C SER A 67 -6.58 -2.57 0.23
N LEU A 68 -5.76 -2.23 1.23
CA LEU A 68 -4.79 -3.15 1.82
C LEU A 68 -5.44 -4.25 2.68
N SER A 69 -6.60 -3.97 3.27
CA SER A 69 -7.36 -4.95 4.05
C SER A 69 -8.21 -5.90 3.19
N ALA A 70 -8.36 -5.61 1.90
CA ALA A 70 -9.13 -6.43 0.98
C ALA A 70 -8.35 -7.72 0.62
N PRO A 71 -8.96 -8.91 0.70
CA PRO A 71 -8.34 -10.12 0.20
C PRO A 71 -8.08 -10.00 -1.31
N ALA A 72 -6.94 -10.52 -1.77
CA ALA A 72 -6.61 -10.54 -3.19
C ALA A 72 -7.77 -11.20 -3.98
N PRO A 73 -8.29 -10.59 -5.06
CA PRO A 73 -9.33 -11.20 -5.85
C PRO A 73 -8.82 -12.52 -6.44
N TYR A 74 -9.65 -13.56 -6.31
CA TYR A 74 -9.41 -14.93 -6.75
C TYR A 74 -9.10 -15.05 -8.25
#